data_AF-A0AAU2LEU5-F1
#
_entry.id   AF-A0AAU2LEU5-F1
#
_cell.length_a   1.000
_cell.length_b   1.000
_cell.length_c   1.000
_cell.angle_alpha   90.00
_cell.angle_beta   90.00
_cell.angle_gamma   90.00
#
_symmetry.space_group_name_H-M   'P 1'
#
loop_
_entity.id
_entity.type
_entity.pdbx_description
1 polymer ?
#
loop_
_entity_poly.entity_id
_entity_poly.type
_entity_poly.pdbx_seq_one_letter_code
_entity_poly.pdbx_strand_id
1 'polypeptide(L)'
;MRVEVFGDVLCPWFYIGKRRIEAAASQVTAAGRVQIVWRSYELDPGAGRILGPTPAEAMSTWWGVKAPERIAQIQTEGRLEGLELNLHAARPVS
;
A
#
# COMPACT_ATOMS: atom_id res chain seq x y z
N MET A 1 24.86 1.51 -2.97
CA MET A 1 24.00 0.75 -2.04
C MET A 1 22.73 0.34 -2.76
N ARG A 2 22.27 -0.90 -2.58
CA ARG A 2 21.01 -1.39 -3.17
C ARG A 2 19.94 -1.47 -2.09
N VAL A 3 18.74 -0.98 -2.40
CA VAL A 3 17.55 -1.05 -1.55
C VAL A 3 16.49 -1.84 -2.30
N GLU A 4 16.06 -2.97 -1.74
CA GLU A 4 14.99 -3.77 -2.31
C GLU A 4 13.69 -3.50 -1.55
N VAL A 5 12.64 -3.17 -2.29
CA VAL A 5 11.33 -2.84 -1.72
C VAL A 5 10.31 -3.84 -2.22
N PHE A 6 9.72 -4.58 -1.30
CA PHE A 6 8.69 -5.57 -1.59
C PHE A 6 7.32 -4.93 -1.46
N GLY A 7 6.47 -5.13 -2.46
CA GLY A 7 5.18 -4.49 -2.56
C GLY A 7 4.10 -5.38 -3.11
N ASP A 8 2.92 -5.28 -2.51
CA ASP A 8 1.67 -5.78 -3.06
C ASP A 8 0.82 -4.59 -3.50
N VAL A 9 0.22 -4.68 -4.69
CA VAL A 9 -0.70 -3.69 -5.25
C VAL A 9 -2.02 -3.57 -4.47
N LEU A 10 -2.39 -4.58 -3.68
CA LEU A 10 -3.56 -4.52 -2.82
C LEU A 10 -3.29 -3.78 -1.50
N CYS A 11 -2.02 -3.60 -1.14
CA CYS A 11 -1.63 -2.97 0.11
C CYS A 11 -1.69 -1.43 -0.03
N PRO A 12 -2.59 -0.73 0.67
CA PRO A 12 -2.63 0.74 0.59
C PRO A 12 -1.35 1.39 1.14
N TRP A 13 -0.73 0.76 2.14
CA TRP A 13 0.54 1.23 2.70
C TRP A 13 1.71 1.13 1.74
N PHE A 14 1.67 0.20 0.77
CA PHE A 14 2.70 0.13 -0.26
C PHE A 14 2.71 1.39 -1.12
N TYR A 15 1.55 1.91 -1.53
CA TYR A 15 1.48 3.15 -2.31
C TYR A 15 1.98 4.37 -1.51
N ILE A 16 1.60 4.47 -0.23
CA ILE A 16 2.07 5.53 0.67
C ILE A 16 3.59 5.45 0.83
N GLY A 17 4.11 4.27 1.17
CA GLY A 17 5.54 4.02 1.32
C GLY A 17 6.31 4.29 0.03
N LYS A 18 5.75 3.94 -1.13
CA LYS A 18 6.35 4.23 -2.43
C LYS A 18 6.57 5.72 -2.65
N ARG A 19 5.56 6.57 -2.38
CA ARG A 19 5.70 8.03 -2.50
C ARG A 19 6.79 8.58 -1.59
N ARG A 20 6.83 8.11 -0.34
CA ARG A 20 7.85 8.50 0.65
C ARG A 20 9.26 8.07 0.23
N ILE A 21 9.42 6.84 -0.26
CA ILE A 21 10.69 6.31 -0.73
C ILE A 21 11.17 7.10 -1.95
N GLU A 22 10.29 7.41 -2.91
CA GLU A 22 10.64 8.19 -4.09
C GLU A 22 11.07 9.63 -3.72
N ALA A 23 10.37 10.27 -2.80
CA ALA A 23 10.70 11.61 -2.30
C ALA A 23 12.00 11.64 -1.49
N ALA A 24 12.26 10.61 -0.68
CA ALA A 24 13.54 10.47 0.01
C ALA A 24 14.66 10.20 -1.00
N ALA A 25 14.44 9.28 -1.94
CA ALA A 25 15.40 8.93 -2.97
C ALA A 25 15.80 10.15 -3.81
N SER A 26 14.89 11.04 -4.20
CA SER A 26 15.27 12.23 -4.95
C SER A 26 16.29 13.12 -4.21
N GLN A 27 16.31 13.09 -2.89
CA GLN A 27 17.26 13.85 -2.06
C GLN A 27 18.64 13.18 -1.97
N VAL A 28 18.69 11.85 -1.96
CA VAL A 28 19.95 11.09 -1.77
C VAL A 28 20.57 10.60 -3.09
N THR A 29 19.75 10.36 -4.11
CA THR A 29 20.17 9.82 -5.42
C THR A 29 20.80 10.90 -6.30
N ALA A 30 20.61 12.19 -6.00
CA ALA A 30 21.42 13.27 -6.56
C ALA A 30 22.94 13.04 -6.37
N ALA A 31 23.32 12.22 -5.38
CA ALA A 31 24.71 11.80 -5.15
C ALA A 31 25.09 10.45 -5.78
N GLY A 32 24.22 9.80 -6.59
CA GLY A 32 24.50 8.56 -7.31
C GLY A 32 24.73 7.30 -6.46
N ARG A 33 24.38 7.32 -5.17
CA ARG A 33 24.78 6.29 -4.19
C ARG A 33 23.76 5.18 -3.93
N VAL A 34 22.53 5.29 -4.43
CA VAL A 34 21.42 4.38 -4.09
C VAL A 34 20.72 3.86 -5.35
N GLN A 35 20.56 2.54 -5.44
CA GLN A 35 19.73 1.87 -6.44
C GLN A 35 18.51 1.28 -5.76
N ILE A 36 17.31 1.68 -6.19
CA ILE A 36 16.04 1.09 -5.71
C ILE A 36 15.60 0.00 -6.67
N VAL A 37 15.26 -1.17 -6.14
CA VAL A 37 14.71 -2.29 -6.89
C VAL A 37 13.37 -2.69 -6.28
N TRP A 38 12.31 -2.60 -7.09
CA TRP A 38 10.97 -3.02 -6.69
C TRP A 38 10.82 -4.54 -6.89
N ARG A 39 10.23 -5.21 -5.90
CA ARG A 39 9.99 -6.65 -5.90
C ARG A 39 8.51 -6.92 -5.64
N SER A 40 7.97 -7.89 -6.36
CA SER A 40 6.60 -8.36 -6.13
C SER A 40 6.49 -9.05 -4.78
N TYR A 41 5.35 -8.85 -4.12
CA TYR A 41 4.92 -9.58 -2.94
C TYR A 41 3.40 -9.77 -3.03
N GLU A 42 2.92 -10.89 -2.50
CA GLU A 42 1.49 -11.20 -2.41
C GLU A 42 1.14 -11.33 -0.93
N LEU A 43 0.24 -10.48 -0.43
CA LEU A 43 -0.30 -10.55 0.93
C LEU A 43 -1.09 -11.85 1.14
N ASP A 44 -1.76 -12.30 0.08
CA ASP A 44 -2.47 -13.58 0.04
C ASP A 44 -2.15 -14.32 -1.27
N PRO A 45 -1.07 -15.14 -1.29
CA PRO A 45 -0.73 -15.97 -2.45
C PRO A 45 -1.76 -17.05 -2.77
N GLY A 46 -2.69 -17.33 -1.85
CA GLY A 46 -3.77 -18.30 -2.01
C GLY A 46 -5.05 -17.73 -2.58
N ALA A 47 -5.14 -16.40 -2.75
CA ALA A 47 -6.30 -15.73 -3.30
C ALA A 47 -6.65 -16.30 -4.69
N GLY A 48 -7.92 -16.64 -4.86
CA GLY A 48 -8.51 -17.04 -6.11
C GLY A 48 -8.57 -15.91 -7.14
N ARG A 49 -9.35 -16.13 -8.19
CA ARG A 49 -9.51 -15.19 -9.32
C ARG A 49 -10.87 -14.52 -9.34
N ILE A 50 -11.68 -14.77 -8.31
CA ILE A 50 -13.04 -14.26 -8.19
C ILE A 50 -12.97 -12.97 -7.37
N LEU A 51 -13.82 -12.01 -7.70
CA LEU A 51 -13.88 -10.75 -6.96
C LEU A 51 -14.22 -11.02 -5.50
N GLY A 52 -13.38 -10.51 -4.61
CA GLY A 52 -13.52 -10.60 -3.18
C GLY A 52 -14.17 -9.38 -2.54
N PRO A 53 -14.25 -9.38 -1.20
CA PRO A 53 -14.63 -8.18 -0.46
C PRO A 53 -13.69 -7.03 -0.78
N THR A 54 -14.20 -5.80 -0.73
CA THR A 54 -13.35 -4.62 -0.70
C THR A 54 -12.39 -4.67 0.47
N PRO A 55 -11.26 -3.93 0.41
CA PRO A 55 -10.41 -3.75 1.57
C PRO A 55 -11.22 -3.30 2.78
N ALA A 56 -12.09 -2.30 2.67
CA ALA A 56 -12.89 -1.84 3.81
C ALA A 56 -13.78 -2.93 4.44
N GLU A 57 -14.40 -3.79 3.62
CA GLU A 57 -15.18 -4.95 4.09
C GLU A 57 -14.27 -5.97 4.80
N ALA A 58 -13.15 -6.34 4.20
CA ALA A 58 -12.18 -7.26 4.81
C ALA A 58 -11.60 -6.72 6.12
N MET A 59 -11.24 -5.43 6.15
CA MET A 59 -10.75 -4.74 7.34
C MET A 59 -11.76 -4.75 8.49
N SER A 60 -13.05 -4.69 8.17
CA SER A 60 -14.13 -4.78 9.16
C SER A 60 -14.17 -6.16 9.81
N THR A 61 -13.91 -7.23 9.05
CA THR A 61 -13.77 -8.59 9.60
C THR A 61 -12.52 -8.73 10.46
N TRP A 62 -11.39 -8.14 10.05
CA TRP A 62 -10.12 -8.28 10.76
C TRP A 62 -10.04 -7.47 12.06
N TRP A 63 -10.62 -6.25 12.08
CA TRP A 63 -10.44 -5.30 13.17
C TRP A 63 -11.74 -4.86 13.86
N GLY A 64 -12.90 -5.32 13.39
CA GLY A 64 -14.21 -5.03 13.98
C GLY A 64 -14.42 -3.53 14.19
N VAL A 65 -14.74 -3.14 15.42
CA VAL A 65 -15.03 -1.75 15.81
C VAL A 65 -13.89 -0.76 15.53
N LYS A 66 -12.65 -1.26 15.35
CA LYS A 66 -11.48 -0.41 15.06
C LYS A 66 -11.26 -0.18 13.56
N ALA A 67 -12.00 -0.88 12.69
CA ALA A 67 -11.81 -0.76 11.24
C ALA A 67 -12.02 0.67 10.71
N PRO A 68 -13.05 1.43 11.13
CA PRO A 68 -13.25 2.79 10.63
C PRO A 68 -12.07 3.73 10.92
N GLU A 69 -11.51 3.66 12.14
CA GLU A 69 -10.34 4.45 12.54
C GLU A 69 -9.12 4.12 11.67
N ARG A 70 -8.86 2.83 11.44
CA ARG A 70 -7.73 2.39 10.61
C ARG A 70 -7.90 2.79 9.14
N ILE A 71 -9.11 2.68 8.61
CA ILE A 71 -9.42 3.14 7.24
C ILE A 71 -9.19 4.65 7.13
N ALA A 72 -9.68 5.43 8.10
CA ALA A 72 -9.49 6.87 8.14
C ALA A 72 -8.00 7.26 8.24
N GLN A 73 -7.20 6.48 9.00
CA GLN A 73 -5.75 6.66 9.07
C GLN A 73 -5.10 6.46 7.69
N ILE A 74 -5.39 5.35 7.02
CA ILE A 74 -4.84 5.06 5.69
C ILE A 74 -5.19 6.18 4.70
N GLN A 75 -6.44 6.66 4.71
CA GLN A 75 -6.87 7.74 3.83
C GLN A 75 -6.18 9.06 4.17
N THR A 76 -6.00 9.36 5.45
CA THR A 76 -5.30 10.57 5.89
C THR A 76 -3.85 10.57 5.47
N GLU A 77 -3.13 9.48 5.74
CA GLU A 77 -1.74 9.30 5.32
C GLU A 77 -1.61 9.30 3.79
N GLY A 78 -2.55 8.67 3.08
CA GLY A 78 -2.64 8.73 1.62
C GLY A 78 -2.71 10.17 1.11
N ARG A 79 -3.64 10.97 1.64
CA ARG A 79 -3.80 12.37 1.24
C ARG A 79 -2.56 13.21 1.52
N LEU A 80 -1.85 12.97 2.62
CA LEU A 80 -0.58 13.65 2.92
C LEU A 80 0.49 13.39 1.85
N GLU A 81 0.44 12.23 1.19
CA GLU A 81 1.33 11.87 0.08
C GLU A 81 0.72 12.14 -1.32
N GLY A 82 -0.41 12.86 -1.39
CA GLY A 82 -1.11 13.16 -2.64
C GLY A 82 -1.80 11.95 -3.29
N LEU A 83 -2.24 10.98 -2.48
CA LEU A 83 -2.95 9.78 -2.92
C LEU A 83 -4.41 9.81 -2.44
N GLU A 84 -5.35 9.65 -3.37
CA GLU A 84 -6.74 9.37 -3.06
C GLU A 84 -6.97 7.85 -3.02
N LEU A 85 -6.97 7.28 -1.81
CA LEU A 85 -7.13 5.84 -1.58
C LEU A 85 -8.58 5.52 -1.21
N ASN A 86 -9.33 4.93 -2.13
CA ASN A 86 -10.72 4.52 -1.88
C ASN A 86 -10.82 3.02 -1.55
N LEU A 87 -10.76 2.70 -0.26
CA LEU A 87 -10.84 1.33 0.25
C LEU A 87 -12.23 0.71 0.13
N HIS A 88 -13.25 1.49 -0.20
CA HIS A 88 -14.63 1.03 -0.42
C HIS A 88 -14.94 0.76 -1.90
N ALA A 89 -14.03 1.10 -2.82
CA ALA A 89 -14.20 0.90 -4.25
C ALA A 89 -13.22 -0.12 -4.84
N ALA A 90 -12.05 -0.31 -4.23
CA ALA A 90 -11.09 -1.32 -4.67
C ALA A 90 -11.70 -2.73 -4.53
N ARG A 91 -11.60 -3.53 -5.60
CA ARG A 91 -12.12 -4.91 -5.67
C ARG A 91 -10.97 -5.88 -5.92
N PRO A 92 -10.26 -6.34 -4.86
CA PRO A 92 -9.25 -7.37 -5.00
C PRO A 92 -9.89 -8.70 -5.41
N VAL A 93 -9.09 -9.59 -5.96
CA VAL A 93 -9.47 -10.99 -6.09
C VAL A 93 -9.25 -11.71 -4.76
N SER A 94 -10.03 -12.76 -4.53
CA SER A 94 -9.99 -13.64 -3.36
C SER A 94 -10.23 -15.07 -3.74
#